data_AF-A0A561R269-F1
#
_entry.id   AF-A0A561R269-F1
#
_cell.length_a   1.000
_cell.length_b   1.000
_cell.length_c   1.000
_cell.angle_alpha   90.00
_cell.angle_beta   90.00
_cell.angle_gamma   90.00
#
_symmetry.space_group_name_H-M   'P 1'
#
loop_
_entity.id
_entity.type
_entity.pdbx_description
1 polymer ?
#
loop_
_entity_poly.entity_id
_entity_poly.type
_entity_poly.pdbx_seq_one_letter_code
_entity_poly.pdbx_strand_id
1 'polypeptide(L)'
;MTQTDTAQATVKSSVENELLAALVRLKNKISKGRAVRISYSAVAAEAARSRTLIGHDACAYPAVRKAVGEAIDAQKRLKTPRAGNTSSPHSDDFSAPKKTAIDEPDPADPFQLIAHLEDQVADLTRRNKVAAIKIVTIDDENQQLREEIKRLKTELTRRRFVPTN
;
A
#
# COMPACT_ATOMS: atom_id res chain seq x y z
N MET A 1 -1.11 -16.94 54.91
CA MET A 1 -0.05 -16.48 54.00
C MET A 1 0.06 -17.48 52.87
N THR A 2 -0.54 -17.21 51.72
CA THR A 2 -0.47 -18.07 50.53
C THR A 2 0.45 -17.40 49.51
N GLN A 3 1.70 -17.86 49.48
CA GLN A 3 2.59 -17.69 48.34
C GLN A 3 2.74 -19.04 47.65
N THR A 4 2.48 -19.04 46.34
CA THR A 4 2.97 -19.91 45.25
C THR A 4 2.11 -19.52 44.05
N ASP A 5 2.58 -19.32 42.82
CA ASP A 5 3.89 -19.07 42.27
C ASP A 5 3.60 -18.45 40.90
N THR A 6 4.22 -17.32 40.59
CA THR A 6 4.21 -16.72 39.26
C THR A 6 5.06 -17.55 38.30
N ALA A 7 4.47 -18.47 37.54
CA ALA A 7 5.15 -19.18 36.45
C ALA A 7 4.20 -19.76 35.39
N GLN A 8 3.25 -18.96 34.88
CA GLN A 8 2.55 -19.28 33.62
C GLN A 8 3.47 -18.98 32.42
N ALA A 9 4.62 -19.63 32.36
CA ALA A 9 5.37 -19.77 31.12
C ALA A 9 4.60 -20.75 30.23
N THR A 10 3.90 -20.20 29.25
CA THR A 10 3.15 -20.93 28.22
C THR A 10 4.05 -21.93 27.51
N VAL A 11 4.01 -23.20 27.91
CA VAL A 11 4.61 -24.31 27.14
C VAL A 11 3.71 -24.53 25.93
N LYS A 12 3.88 -23.69 24.91
CA LYS A 12 3.21 -23.89 23.62
C LYS A 12 3.68 -25.23 23.06
N SER A 13 2.73 -26.09 22.69
CA SER A 13 3.06 -27.41 22.15
C SER A 13 3.94 -27.26 20.89
N SER A 14 4.83 -28.22 20.63
CA SER A 14 5.70 -28.20 19.44
C SER A 14 4.89 -27.98 18.15
N VAL A 15 3.72 -28.62 18.06
CA VAL A 15 2.79 -28.52 16.93
C VAL A 15 2.19 -27.11 16.78
N GLU A 16 1.85 -26.45 17.89
CA GLU A 16 1.36 -25.07 17.87
C GLU A 16 2.42 -24.11 17.33
N ASN A 17 3.68 -24.26 17.76
CA ASN A 17 4.77 -23.44 17.25
C ASN A 17 5.04 -23.67 15.75
N GLU A 18 4.97 -24.93 15.30
CA GLU A 18 5.09 -25.28 13.88
C GLU A 18 4.00 -24.62 13.01
N LEU A 19 2.74 -24.64 13.48
CA LEU A 19 1.62 -24.03 12.78
C LEU A 19 1.72 -22.51 12.74
N LEU A 20 2.16 -21.87 13.83
CA LEU A 20 2.43 -20.43 13.85
C LEU A 20 3.58 -20.06 12.91
N ALA A 21 4.66 -20.84 12.91
CA ALA A 21 5.77 -20.64 11.98
C ALA A 21 5.34 -20.79 10.52
N ALA A 22 4.45 -21.75 10.22
CA ALA A 22 3.86 -21.93 8.90
C ALA A 22 3.02 -20.73 8.47
N LEU A 23 2.21 -20.17 9.38
CA LEU A 23 1.46 -18.92 9.14
C LEU A 23 2.40 -17.75 8.81
N VAL A 24 3.51 -17.61 9.54
CA VAL A 24 4.54 -16.57 9.26
C VAL A 24 5.18 -16.78 7.89
N ARG A 25 5.54 -18.01 7.52
CA ARG A 25 6.05 -18.33 6.18
C ARG A 25 5.06 -17.95 5.08
N LEU A 26 3.77 -18.22 5.29
CA LEU A 26 2.72 -17.84 4.36
C LEU A 26 2.59 -16.31 4.21
N LYS A 27 2.60 -15.57 5.32
CA LYS A 27 2.61 -14.10 5.31
C LYS A 27 3.82 -13.55 4.54
N ASN A 28 5.01 -14.13 4.75
CA ASN A 28 6.23 -13.74 4.04
C ASN A 28 6.20 -14.05 2.54
N LYS A 29 5.50 -15.11 2.11
CA LYS A 29 5.32 -15.39 0.67
C LYS A 29 4.44 -14.32 0.02
N ILE A 30 3.41 -13.87 0.73
CA ILE A 30 2.49 -12.83 0.26
C ILE A 30 3.19 -11.47 0.16
N SER A 31 3.98 -11.08 1.19
CA SER A 31 4.75 -9.83 1.14
C SER A 31 5.79 -9.79 0.01
N LYS A 32 6.30 -10.96 -0.39
CA LYS A 32 7.17 -11.12 -1.58
C LYS A 32 6.40 -11.13 -2.91
N GLY A 33 5.11 -10.83 -2.92
CA GLY A 33 4.29 -10.74 -4.12
C GLY A 33 3.82 -12.08 -4.69
N ARG A 34 3.96 -13.21 -3.97
CA ARG A 34 3.38 -14.47 -4.43
C ARG A 34 1.86 -14.46 -4.23
N ALA A 35 1.12 -14.92 -5.24
CA ALA A 35 -0.33 -15.05 -5.22
C ALA A 35 -0.83 -16.22 -4.35
N VAL A 36 -0.46 -16.24 -3.06
CA VAL A 36 -0.86 -17.25 -2.09
C VAL A 36 -2.01 -16.72 -1.23
N ARG A 37 -3.03 -17.55 -1.00
CA ARG A 37 -4.17 -17.22 -0.11
C ARG A 37 -3.95 -17.83 1.27
N ILE A 38 -4.11 -17.03 2.32
CA ILE A 38 -4.17 -17.51 3.70
C ILE A 38 -5.52 -18.24 3.87
N SER A 39 -5.45 -19.49 4.31
CA SER A 39 -6.60 -20.32 4.67
C SER A 39 -6.14 -21.38 5.67
N TYR A 40 -7.07 -21.93 6.46
CA TYR A 40 -6.75 -23.00 7.42
C TYR A 40 -6.08 -24.21 6.73
N SER A 41 -6.55 -24.57 5.53
CA SER A 41 -5.94 -25.62 4.71
C SER A 41 -4.52 -25.27 4.26
N ALA A 42 -4.28 -24.03 3.85
CA ALA A 42 -2.95 -23.61 3.40
C ALA A 42 -1.94 -23.60 4.55
N VAL A 43 -2.35 -23.16 5.75
CA VAL A 43 -1.48 -23.17 6.94
C VAL A 43 -1.16 -24.59 7.37
N ALA A 44 -2.15 -25.49 7.38
CA ALA A 44 -1.93 -26.90 7.69
C ALA A 44 -1.01 -27.59 6.66
N ALA A 45 -1.20 -27.31 5.37
CA ALA A 45 -0.35 -27.83 4.29
C ALA A 45 1.10 -27.33 4.41
N GLU A 46 1.30 -26.04 4.71
CA GLU A 46 2.63 -25.45 4.90
C GLU A 46 3.35 -25.96 6.17
N ALA A 47 2.59 -26.47 7.14
CA ALA A 47 3.13 -27.16 8.32
C ALA A 47 3.29 -28.67 8.12
N ALA A 48 2.89 -29.22 6.96
CA ALA A 48 2.79 -30.67 6.72
C ALA A 48 1.94 -31.40 7.79
N ARG A 49 0.86 -30.76 8.25
CA ARG A 49 -0.06 -31.28 9.26
C ARG A 49 -1.48 -31.45 8.73
N SER A 50 -2.28 -32.22 9.46
CA SER A 50 -3.70 -32.38 9.14
C SER A 50 -4.46 -31.06 9.31
N ARG A 51 -5.34 -30.77 8.34
CA ARG A 51 -6.28 -29.63 8.41
C ARG A 51 -7.20 -29.70 9.63
N THR A 52 -7.52 -30.89 10.12
CA THR A 52 -8.46 -31.08 11.25
C THR A 52 -7.97 -30.42 12.55
N LEU A 53 -6.66 -30.19 12.69
CA LEU A 53 -6.06 -29.57 13.88
C LEU A 53 -6.45 -28.10 14.09
N ILE A 54 -6.86 -27.40 13.03
CA ILE A 54 -7.22 -25.96 13.05
C ILE A 54 -8.47 -25.64 12.22
N GLY A 55 -9.01 -26.61 11.49
CA GLY A 55 -10.05 -26.41 10.48
C GLY A 55 -11.49 -26.34 11.00
N HIS A 56 -11.74 -26.67 12.27
CA HIS A 56 -13.07 -26.73 12.89
C HIS A 56 -13.15 -25.84 14.15
N ASP A 57 -14.34 -25.47 14.61
CA ASP A 57 -14.50 -24.58 15.77
C ASP A 57 -13.99 -25.20 17.08
N ALA A 58 -14.19 -26.50 17.28
CA ALA A 58 -13.66 -27.28 18.41
C ALA A 58 -12.25 -27.87 18.12
N CYS A 59 -11.40 -27.12 17.43
CA CYS A 59 -10.07 -27.60 17.05
C CYS A 59 -9.12 -27.76 18.24
N ALA A 60 -8.10 -28.61 18.08
CA ALA A 60 -7.07 -28.84 19.09
C ALA A 60 -6.26 -27.59 19.45
N TYR A 61 -6.12 -26.63 18.51
CA TYR A 61 -5.33 -25.41 18.69
C TYR A 61 -6.15 -24.14 18.43
N PRO A 62 -7.01 -23.72 19.39
CA PRO A 62 -7.91 -22.58 19.21
C PRO A 62 -7.16 -21.25 19.06
N ALA A 63 -6.03 -21.07 19.75
CA ALA A 63 -5.20 -19.86 19.63
C ALA A 63 -4.63 -19.69 18.21
N VAL A 64 -4.12 -20.77 17.62
CA VAL A 64 -3.65 -20.80 16.23
C VAL A 64 -4.80 -20.50 15.28
N ARG A 65 -5.96 -21.13 15.50
CA ARG A 65 -7.15 -20.90 14.66
C ARG A 65 -7.57 -19.42 14.66
N LYS A 66 -7.57 -18.77 15.82
CA LYS A 66 -7.86 -17.34 15.94
C LYS A 66 -6.88 -16.50 15.12
N ALA A 67 -5.57 -16.74 15.29
CA ALA A 67 -4.54 -16.02 14.53
C ALA A 67 -4.64 -16.21 13.00
N VAL A 68 -4.99 -17.43 12.55
CA VAL A 68 -5.24 -17.70 11.13
C VAL A 68 -6.50 -16.99 10.64
N GLY A 69 -7.57 -16.97 11.44
CA GLY A 69 -8.81 -16.24 11.12
C GLY A 69 -8.59 -14.74 10.94
N GLU A 70 -7.88 -14.11 11.87
CA GLU A 70 -7.50 -12.70 11.80
C GLU A 70 -6.68 -12.39 10.53
N ALA A 71 -5.74 -13.28 10.18
CA ALA A 71 -4.94 -13.13 8.98
C ALA A 71 -5.76 -13.31 7.68
N ILE A 72 -6.77 -14.19 7.67
CA ILE A 72 -7.70 -14.35 6.55
C ILE A 72 -8.51 -13.07 6.34
N ASP A 73 -9.03 -12.49 7.42
CA ASP A 73 -9.86 -11.29 7.34
C ASP A 73 -9.04 -10.05 6.98
N ALA A 74 -7.81 -9.93 7.48
CA ALA A 74 -6.87 -8.92 7.02
C ALA A 74 -6.60 -9.03 5.51
N GLN A 75 -6.39 -10.24 4.98
CA GLN A 75 -6.18 -10.44 3.54
C GLN A 75 -7.43 -10.11 2.70
N LYS A 76 -8.64 -10.35 3.20
CA LYS A 76 -9.88 -9.97 2.49
C LYS A 76 -10.04 -8.46 2.39
N ARG A 77 -9.76 -7.74 3.48
CA ARG A 77 -9.86 -6.27 3.53
C ARG A 77 -8.95 -5.59 2.50
N LEU A 78 -7.78 -6.17 2.22
CA LEU A 78 -6.86 -5.69 1.18
C LEU A 78 -7.36 -5.96 -0.25
N LYS A 79 -8.18 -6.99 -0.47
CA LYS A 79 -8.66 -7.38 -1.81
C LYS A 79 -9.95 -6.69 -2.24
N THR A 80 -10.73 -6.15 -1.31
CA THR A 80 -11.93 -5.39 -1.67
C THR A 80 -11.55 -3.94 -1.99
N PRO A 81 -11.74 -3.45 -3.24
CA PRO A 81 -11.72 -2.01 -3.46
C PRO A 81 -12.87 -1.43 -2.65
N ARG A 82 -12.56 -0.63 -1.63
CA ARG A 82 -13.56 0.06 -0.82
C ARG A 82 -14.27 1.05 -1.72
N ALA A 83 -15.39 0.61 -2.31
CA ALA A 83 -16.35 1.50 -2.95
C ALA A 83 -16.83 2.48 -1.89
N GLY A 84 -16.36 3.73 -2.00
CA GLY A 84 -16.64 4.79 -1.05
C GLY A 84 -18.12 5.13 -1.01
N ASN A 85 -18.70 5.02 0.17
CA ASN A 85 -20.00 5.56 0.50
C ASN A 85 -19.81 7.07 0.65
N THR A 86 -20.22 7.84 -0.36
CA THR A 86 -20.30 9.28 -0.32
C THR A 86 -21.50 9.72 0.52
N SER A 87 -21.25 10.30 1.68
CA SER A 87 -22.20 11.23 2.30
C SER A 87 -21.47 12.56 2.52
N SER A 88 -21.71 13.51 1.61
CA SER A 88 -21.51 14.93 1.84
C SER A 88 -22.71 15.45 2.64
N PRO A 89 -22.55 16.46 3.52
CA PRO A 89 -22.73 17.83 3.03
C PRO A 89 -21.75 18.86 3.63
N HIS A 90 -21.46 19.91 2.81
CA HIS A 90 -21.16 21.33 3.09
C HIS A 90 -20.46 21.75 4.41
N SER A 91 -19.61 22.78 4.47
CA SER A 91 -19.28 23.92 3.60
C SER A 91 -18.01 24.58 4.16
N ASP A 92 -17.26 25.26 3.30
CA ASP A 92 -16.39 26.42 3.57
C ASP A 92 -15.62 26.47 4.91
N ASP A 93 -14.31 26.23 4.84
CA ASP A 93 -13.36 27.04 5.62
C ASP A 93 -11.97 26.99 5.00
N PHE A 94 -11.58 28.11 4.38
CA PHE A 94 -10.19 28.42 4.08
C PHE A 94 -9.47 28.65 5.41
N SER A 95 -8.68 27.68 5.85
CA SER A 95 -7.64 27.91 6.84
C SER A 95 -6.45 26.99 6.61
N ALA A 96 -5.31 27.65 6.44
CA ALA A 96 -3.90 27.22 6.40
C ALA A 96 -3.57 25.71 6.48
N PRO A 97 -2.52 25.23 5.79
CA PRO A 97 -2.06 23.86 5.91
C PRO A 97 -1.51 23.64 7.32
N LYS A 98 -2.37 23.15 8.21
CA LYS A 98 -1.96 22.54 9.46
C LYS A 98 -1.09 21.37 9.04
N LYS A 99 0.23 21.47 9.26
CA LYS A 99 1.15 20.33 9.25
C LYS A 99 0.55 19.30 10.20
N THR A 100 -0.21 18.35 9.66
CA THR A 100 -0.54 17.12 10.35
C THR A 100 0.81 16.45 10.54
N ALA A 101 1.28 16.49 11.79
CA ALA A 101 2.31 15.60 12.27
C ALA A 101 2.00 14.22 11.70
N ILE A 102 2.89 13.76 10.84
CA ILE A 102 2.86 12.41 10.30
C ILE A 102 3.25 11.60 11.53
N ASP A 103 2.27 11.04 12.23
CA ASP A 103 2.54 10.00 13.22
C ASP A 103 3.30 8.91 12.46
N GLU A 104 4.59 8.84 12.74
CA GLU A 104 5.49 7.82 12.21
C GLU A 104 4.91 6.47 12.65
N PRO A 105 4.39 5.66 11.71
CA PRO A 105 3.67 4.46 12.08
C PRO A 105 4.65 3.48 12.72
N ASP A 106 4.25 2.95 13.89
CA ASP A 106 5.00 1.97 14.66
C ASP A 106 5.48 0.82 13.74
N PRO A 107 6.80 0.62 13.57
CA PRO A 107 7.38 -0.32 12.60
C PRO A 107 7.06 -1.80 12.86
N ALA A 108 6.28 -2.12 13.90
CA ALA A 108 5.95 -3.47 14.32
C ALA A 108 4.82 -4.14 13.51
N ASP A 109 4.02 -3.41 12.71
CA ASP A 109 2.94 -4.00 11.91
C ASP A 109 3.21 -3.92 10.39
N PRO A 110 3.67 -5.03 9.75
CA PRO A 110 3.99 -5.04 8.33
C PRO A 110 2.79 -4.72 7.42
N PHE A 111 1.56 -4.87 7.92
CA PHE A 111 0.36 -4.57 7.13
C PHE A 111 0.08 -3.06 7.05
N GLN A 112 0.39 -2.30 8.11
CA GLN A 112 0.27 -0.84 8.09
C GLN A 112 1.34 -0.22 7.19
N LEU A 113 2.56 -0.78 7.20
CA LEU A 113 3.62 -0.36 6.30
C LEU A 113 3.24 -0.61 4.83
N ILE A 114 2.66 -1.77 4.51
CA ILE A 114 2.22 -2.08 3.13
C ILE A 114 1.13 -1.09 2.69
N ALA A 115 0.11 -0.84 3.51
CA ALA A 115 -0.95 0.10 3.17
C ALA A 115 -0.41 1.54 2.96
N HIS A 116 0.51 1.99 3.82
CA HIS A 116 1.13 3.30 3.68
C HIS A 116 2.01 3.39 2.41
N LEU A 117 2.75 2.34 2.07
CA LEU A 117 3.53 2.29 0.83
C LEU A 117 2.64 2.27 -0.41
N GLU A 118 1.51 1.56 -0.38
CA GLU A 118 0.52 1.55 -1.47
C GLU A 118 -0.07 2.95 -1.68
N ASP A 119 -0.45 3.63 -0.61
CA ASP A 119 -0.93 5.03 -0.66
C ASP A 119 0.15 5.96 -1.22
N GLN A 120 1.40 5.85 -0.76
CA GLN A 120 2.51 6.65 -1.28
C GLN A 120 2.77 6.42 -2.77
N VAL A 121 2.70 5.17 -3.24
CA VAL A 121 2.87 4.84 -4.66
C VAL A 121 1.73 5.39 -5.50
N ALA A 122 0.48 5.32 -5.01
CA ALA A 122 -0.66 5.93 -5.69
C ALA A 122 -0.51 7.45 -5.81
N ASP A 123 -0.05 8.10 -4.74
CA ASP A 123 0.21 9.53 -4.69
C ASP A 123 1.33 9.95 -5.65
N LEU A 124 2.45 9.22 -5.66
CA LEU A 124 3.55 9.42 -6.60
C LEU A 124 3.10 9.24 -8.05
N THR A 125 2.29 8.22 -8.32
CA THR A 125 1.74 7.96 -9.67
C THR A 125 0.87 9.13 -10.14
N ARG A 126 0.04 9.68 -9.24
CA ARG A 126 -0.80 10.85 -9.52
C ARG A 126 0.06 12.09 -9.83
N ARG A 127 1.09 12.35 -9.03
CA ARG A 127 2.03 13.48 -9.25
C ARG A 127 2.78 13.33 -10.56
N ASN A 128 3.26 12.13 -10.88
CA ASN A 128 3.93 11.84 -12.15
C ASN A 128 3.01 12.06 -13.36
N LYS A 129 1.73 11.68 -13.26
CA LYS A 129 0.75 11.94 -14.33
C LYS A 129 0.54 13.44 -14.57
N VAL A 130 0.41 14.23 -13.50
CA VAL A 130 0.28 15.69 -13.60
C VAL A 130 1.56 16.32 -14.16
N ALA A 131 2.74 15.86 -13.72
CA ALA A 131 4.03 16.32 -14.23
C ALA A 131 4.18 16.02 -15.73
N ALA A 132 3.79 14.82 -16.17
CA ALA A 132 3.83 14.45 -17.59
C ALA A 132 2.95 15.36 -18.45
N ILE A 133 1.73 15.69 -18.00
CA ILE A 133 0.85 16.64 -18.69
C ILE A 133 1.54 18.01 -18.82
N LYS A 134 2.11 18.53 -17.71
CA LYS A 134 2.81 19.82 -17.72
C LYS A 134 4.01 19.82 -18.66
N ILE A 135 4.78 18.73 -18.72
CA ILE A 135 5.92 18.61 -19.65
C ILE A 135 5.45 18.73 -21.09
N VAL A 136 4.38 18.01 -21.47
CA VAL A 136 3.80 18.11 -22.81
C VAL A 136 3.35 19.54 -23.12
N THR A 137 2.71 20.22 -22.15
CA THR A 137 2.28 21.62 -22.33
C THR A 137 3.46 22.57 -22.55
N ILE A 138 4.54 22.41 -21.76
CA ILE A 138 5.75 23.22 -21.91
C ILE A 138 6.44 22.94 -23.25
N ASP A 139 6.43 21.70 -23.73
CA ASP A 139 6.98 21.35 -25.05
C ASP A 139 6.18 21.99 -26.19
N ASP A 140 4.85 22.02 -26.09
CA ASP A 140 3.98 22.72 -27.05
C ASP A 140 4.26 24.24 -27.05
N GLU A 141 4.37 24.87 -25.88
CA GLU A 141 4.72 26.29 -25.74
C GLU A 141 6.12 26.59 -26.31
N ASN A 142 7.10 25.72 -26.04
CA ASN A 142 8.45 25.83 -26.61
C ASN A 142 8.46 25.68 -28.13
N GLN A 143 7.60 24.81 -28.68
CA GLN A 143 7.46 24.67 -30.13
C GLN A 143 6.90 25.96 -30.75
N GLN A 144 5.86 26.54 -30.15
CA GLN A 144 5.29 27.82 -30.60
C GLN A 144 6.34 28.94 -30.58
N LEU A 145 7.12 29.07 -29.51
CA LEU A 145 8.20 30.06 -29.41
C LEU A 145 9.28 29.85 -30.49
N ARG A 146 9.63 28.61 -30.82
CA ARG A 146 10.58 28.32 -31.90
C ARG A 146 10.05 28.75 -33.27
N GLU A 147 8.76 28.53 -33.53
CA GLU A 147 8.11 28.97 -34.76
C GLU A 147 8.04 30.49 -34.86
N GLU A 148 7.74 31.18 -33.75
CA GLU A 148 7.72 32.64 -33.70
C GLU A 148 9.12 33.24 -33.90
N ILE A 149 10.15 32.69 -33.24
CA ILE A 149 11.55 33.09 -33.47
C ILE A 149 11.93 32.88 -34.95
N LYS A 150 11.52 31.76 -35.55
CA LYS A 150 11.77 31.50 -36.98
C LYS A 150 11.09 32.55 -37.85
N ARG A 151 9.83 32.88 -37.58
CA ARG A 151 9.07 33.93 -38.30
C ARG A 151 9.73 35.29 -38.16
N LEU A 152 10.08 35.70 -36.94
CA LEU A 152 10.77 36.98 -36.67
C LEU A 152 12.14 37.05 -37.36
N LYS A 153 12.91 35.96 -37.37
CA LYS A 153 14.17 35.89 -38.12
C LYS A 153 13.95 36.11 -39.61
N THR A 154 12.96 35.44 -40.21
CA THR A 154 12.66 35.64 -41.65
C THR A 154 12.21 37.07 -41.95
N GLU A 155 11.42 37.67 -41.07
CA GLU A 155 10.97 39.06 -41.20
C GLU A 155 12.12 40.06 -41.06
N LEU A 156 13.03 39.85 -40.10
CA LEU A 156 14.25 40.63 -39.95
C LEU A 156 15.16 40.52 -41.18
N THR A 157 15.33 39.31 -41.73
CA THR A 157 16.10 39.13 -42.97
C THR A 157 15.46 39.88 -44.13
N ARG A 158 14.12 39.82 -44.28
CA ARG A 158 13.40 40.58 -45.31
C ARG A 158 13.62 42.08 -45.15
N ARG A 159 13.48 42.63 -43.94
CA ARG A 159 13.67 44.06 -43.66
C ARG A 159 15.11 44.52 -43.85
N ARG A 160 16.09 43.69 -43.48
CA ARG A 160 17.52 43.97 -43.70
C ARG A 160 17.89 44.01 -45.19
N PHE A 161 17.12 43.35 -46.04
CA PHE A 161 17.30 43.34 -47.50
C PHE A 161 16.46 44.41 -48.24
N VAL A 162 15.70 45.25 -47.54
CA VAL A 162 15.07 46.42 -48.17
C VAL A 162 16.18 47.46 -48.40
N PRO A 163 16.53 47.80 -49.65
CA PRO A 163 17.50 48.85 -49.92
C PRO A 163 16.88 50.16 -49.46
N THR A 164 17.57 50.89 -48.58
CA THR A 164 17.26 52.28 -48.30
C THR A 164 17.60 53.07 -49.56
N ASN A 165 16.57 53.42 -50.35
CA ASN A 165 16.67 54.47 -51.37
C ASN A 165 16.62 55.85 -50.69
#